data_AF-A0A0E9PT73-F1
#
_entry.id   AF-A0A0E9PT73-F1
#
_cell.length_a   1.000
_cell.length_b   1.000
_cell.length_c   1.000
_cell.angle_alpha   90.00
_cell.angle_beta   90.00
_cell.angle_gamma   90.00
#
_symmetry.space_group_name_H-M   'P 1'
#
loop_
_entity.id
_entity.type
_entity.pdbx_description
1 polymer ?
#
loop_
_entity_poly.entity_id
_entity_poly.type
_entity_poly.pdbx_seq_one_letter_code
_entity_poly.pdbx_strand_id
1 'polypeptide(L)'
;MLAGESPFLGNDKQETYLNISQVNVDYSEDVFEGVSSLAIDFIKSLLVKNPRERATAEECLKHPWLSGHLHPRPHLHSSHLSSLDEPEASQSESDPEPESPASPQNLVIVASYSL
;
A
#
# COMPACT_ATOMS: atom_id res chain seq x y z
N MET A 1 3.89 -3.18 -3.72
CA MET A 1 4.57 -3.01 -5.02
C MET A 1 3.97 -3.98 -6.02
N LEU A 2 3.99 -3.65 -7.32
CA LEU A 2 3.31 -4.45 -8.36
C LEU A 2 4.12 -5.67 -8.83
N ALA A 3 5.46 -5.58 -8.89
CA ALA A 3 6.35 -6.63 -9.41
C ALA A 3 7.21 -7.34 -8.33
N GLY A 4 7.03 -7.01 -7.05
CA GLY A 4 7.81 -7.60 -5.95
C GLY A 4 9.26 -7.09 -5.80
N GLU A 5 9.93 -6.81 -6.92
CA GLU A 5 11.32 -6.32 -6.98
C GLU A 5 11.42 -4.90 -7.56
N SER A 6 12.60 -4.28 -7.44
CA SER A 6 12.86 -2.95 -8.02
C SER A 6 13.00 -3.04 -9.55
N PRO A 7 12.36 -2.13 -10.33
CA PRO A 7 12.43 -2.14 -11.80
C PRO A 7 13.83 -1.85 -12.37
N PHE A 8 14.77 -1.45 -11.53
CA PHE A 8 16.16 -1.15 -11.93
C PHE A 8 17.19 -2.09 -11.31
N LEU A 9 16.76 -3.13 -10.60
CA LEU A 9 17.68 -4.06 -9.94
C LEU A 9 18.56 -4.76 -10.99
N GLY A 10 19.87 -4.69 -10.80
CA GLY A 10 20.85 -5.47 -11.55
C GLY A 10 21.57 -6.47 -10.65
N ASN A 11 22.39 -7.34 -11.24
CA ASN A 11 23.22 -8.33 -10.54
C ASN A 11 24.26 -7.67 -9.62
N ASP A 12 24.68 -6.45 -9.96
CA ASP A 12 25.56 -5.63 -9.14
C ASP A 12 25.14 -4.15 -9.10
N LYS A 13 25.92 -3.35 -8.36
CA LYS A 13 25.68 -1.91 -8.19
C LYS A 13 25.88 -1.12 -9.49
N GLN A 14 26.82 -1.53 -10.34
CA GLN A 14 27.11 -0.84 -11.59
C GLN A 14 25.96 -1.06 -12.58
N GLU A 15 25.48 -2.29 -12.71
CA GLU A 15 24.32 -2.62 -13.53
C GLU A 15 23.06 -1.90 -13.02
N THR A 16 22.82 -1.89 -11.70
CA THR A 16 21.71 -1.13 -11.10
C THR A 16 21.80 0.36 -11.43
N TYR A 17 23.00 0.96 -11.29
CA TYR A 17 23.21 2.35 -11.65
C TYR A 17 22.95 2.61 -13.13
N LEU A 18 23.42 1.73 -14.02
CA LEU A 18 23.18 1.83 -15.45
C LEU A 18 21.68 1.77 -15.76
N ASN A 19 20.95 0.83 -15.16
CA ASN A 19 19.51 0.70 -15.33
C ASN A 19 18.76 1.98 -14.91
N ILE A 20 19.10 2.56 -13.76
CA ILE A 20 18.54 3.86 -13.32
C ILE A 20 18.92 4.97 -14.32
N SER A 21 20.20 5.05 -14.66
CA SER A 21 20.73 6.12 -15.50
C SER A 21 20.17 6.09 -16.92
N GLN A 22 19.75 4.94 -17.42
CA GLN A 22 19.20 4.79 -18.77
C GLN A 22 17.68 4.62 -18.76
N VAL A 23 17.09 4.48 -17.56
CA VAL A 23 15.69 4.08 -17.37
C VAL A 23 15.41 2.76 -18.11
N ASN A 24 16.34 1.82 -18.00
CA ASN A 24 16.24 0.49 -18.56
C ASN A 24 15.44 -0.38 -17.60
N VAL A 25 14.19 -0.68 -17.97
CA VAL A 25 13.24 -1.46 -17.18
C VAL A 25 12.77 -2.61 -18.04
N ASP A 26 12.82 -3.83 -17.51
CA ASP A 26 12.23 -4.98 -18.16
C ASP A 26 10.72 -5.02 -17.90
N TYR A 27 9.92 -4.93 -18.96
CA TYR A 27 8.46 -5.01 -18.91
C TYR A 27 7.94 -6.35 -19.46
N SER A 28 8.77 -7.39 -19.46
CA SER A 28 8.38 -8.75 -19.82
C SER A 28 7.27 -9.29 -18.91
N GLU A 29 6.50 -10.25 -19.44
CA GLU A 29 5.44 -10.90 -18.68
C GLU A 29 5.97 -11.67 -17.47
N ASP A 30 7.21 -12.16 -17.52
CA ASP A 30 7.85 -12.88 -16.41
C ASP A 30 8.02 -11.99 -15.16
N VAL A 31 8.32 -10.70 -15.35
CA VAL A 31 8.49 -9.73 -14.25
C VAL A 31 7.15 -9.16 -13.78
N PHE A 32 6.20 -8.99 -14.70
CA PHE A 32 4.91 -8.36 -14.46
C PHE A 32 3.74 -9.37 -14.50
N GLU A 33 3.99 -10.62 -14.15
CA GLU A 33 2.97 -11.66 -14.15
C GLU A 33 1.80 -11.26 -13.24
N GLY A 34 0.58 -11.35 -13.78
CA GLY A 34 -0.65 -10.96 -13.06
C GLY A 34 -0.86 -9.45 -12.91
N VAL A 35 0.03 -8.61 -13.44
CA VAL A 35 -0.15 -7.15 -13.46
C VAL A 35 -0.93 -6.74 -14.71
N SER A 36 -2.01 -5.97 -14.52
CA SER A 36 -2.83 -5.53 -15.66
C SER A 36 -2.05 -4.66 -16.64
N SER A 37 -2.36 -4.76 -17.93
CA SER A 37 -1.76 -3.93 -18.99
C SER A 37 -1.88 -2.42 -18.72
N LEU A 38 -3.01 -1.97 -18.17
CA LEU A 38 -3.21 -0.57 -17.76
C LEU A 38 -2.25 -0.12 -16.65
N ALA A 39 -1.89 -1.02 -15.73
CA ALA A 39 -0.91 -0.70 -14.69
C ALA A 39 0.50 -0.58 -15.28
N ILE A 40 0.85 -1.47 -16.21
CA ILE A 40 2.14 -1.43 -16.91
C ILE A 40 2.24 -0.14 -17.74
N ASP A 41 1.19 0.23 -18.45
CA ASP A 41 1.10 1.48 -19.20
C ASP A 41 1.28 2.71 -18.29
N PHE A 42 0.62 2.69 -17.12
CA PHE A 42 0.80 3.72 -16.11
C PHE A 42 2.26 3.86 -15.67
N ILE A 43 2.94 2.75 -15.35
CA ILE A 43 4.35 2.77 -14.94
C ILE A 43 5.23 3.34 -16.08
N LYS A 44 4.98 2.97 -17.33
CA LYS A 44 5.71 3.49 -18.49
C LYS A 44 5.58 5.00 -18.64
N SER A 45 4.42 5.57 -18.31
CA SER A 45 4.22 7.03 -18.33
C SER A 45 5.03 7.78 -17.26
N LEU A 46 5.43 7.09 -16.19
CA LEU A 46 6.22 7.64 -15.08
C LEU A 46 7.72 7.44 -15.28
N LEU A 47 8.13 6.25 -15.72
CA LEU A 47 9.53 5.88 -15.90
C LEU A 47 10.02 6.33 -17.29
N VAL A 48 10.01 7.65 -17.49
CA VAL A 48 10.48 8.33 -18.70
C VAL A 48 11.79 9.06 -18.42
N LYS A 49 12.77 8.88 -19.33
CA LYS A 49 14.12 9.45 -19.22
C LYS A 49 14.13 10.97 -19.26
N ASN A 50 13.35 11.57 -20.16
CA ASN A 50 13.16 13.01 -20.25
C ASN A 50 12.08 13.45 -19.24
N PRO A 51 12.40 14.26 -18.23
CA PRO A 51 11.40 14.69 -17.24
C PRO A 51 10.26 15.52 -17.83
N ARG A 52 10.45 16.17 -18.99
CA ARG A 52 9.41 16.96 -19.65
C ARG A 52 8.34 16.11 -20.35
N GLU A 53 8.67 14.85 -20.64
CA GLU A 53 7.76 13.88 -21.24
C GLU A 53 7.11 12.97 -20.19
N ARG A 54 7.54 13.09 -18.93
CA ARG A 54 6.97 12.33 -17.82
C ARG A 54 5.59 12.87 -17.48
N ALA A 55 4.64 11.97 -17.27
CA ALA A 55 3.30 12.34 -16.81
C ALA A 55 3.38 13.11 -15.47
N THR A 56 2.66 14.22 -15.41
CA THR A 56 2.47 15.00 -14.18
C THR A 56 1.54 14.25 -13.22
N ALA A 57 1.55 14.64 -11.95
CA ALA A 57 0.64 14.04 -10.96
C ALA A 57 -0.84 14.21 -11.35
N GLU A 58 -1.22 15.35 -11.94
CA GLU A 58 -2.58 15.60 -12.40
C GLU A 58 -2.99 14.70 -13.57
N GLU A 59 -2.08 14.42 -14.50
CA GLU A 59 -2.30 13.48 -15.59
C GLU A 59 -2.38 12.04 -15.07
N CYS A 60 -1.54 11.70 -14.10
CA CYS A 60 -1.55 10.39 -13.45
C CYS A 60 -2.89 10.07 -12.79
N LEU A 61 -3.50 11.04 -12.11
CA LEU A 61 -4.82 10.88 -11.47
C LEU A 61 -5.95 10.61 -12.48
N LYS A 62 -5.78 11.04 -13.74
CA LYS A 62 -6.76 10.83 -14.81
C LYS A 62 -6.53 9.51 -15.55
N HIS A 63 -5.36 8.90 -15.39
CA HIS A 63 -4.99 7.66 -16.09
C HIS A 63 -6.00 6.53 -15.78
N PRO A 64 -6.47 5.75 -16.79
CA PRO A 64 -7.52 4.73 -16.61
C PRO A 64 -7.25 3.74 -15.49
N TRP A 65 -5.97 3.41 -15.25
CA TRP A 65 -5.56 2.53 -14.16
C TRP A 65 -5.93 3.06 -12.75
N LEU A 66 -5.87 4.38 -12.53
CA LEU A 66 -6.30 5.01 -11.27
C LEU A 66 -7.76 5.47 -11.32
N SER A 67 -8.17 6.09 -12.43
CA SER A 67 -9.49 6.72 -12.55
C SER A 67 -10.64 5.72 -12.63
N GLY A 68 -10.38 4.47 -13.07
CA GLY A 68 -11.37 3.39 -13.08
C GLY A 68 -11.97 3.02 -11.72
N HIS A 69 -11.31 3.38 -10.61
CA HIS A 69 -11.82 3.20 -9.25
C HIS A 69 -12.60 4.41 -8.69
N LEU A 70 -12.60 5.54 -9.40
CA LEU A 70 -13.37 6.73 -8.99
C LEU A 70 -14.83 6.69 -9.46
N HIS A 71 -15.26 5.60 -10.11
CA HIS A 71 -16.68 5.33 -10.22
C HIS A 71 -17.23 5.14 -8.81
N PRO A 72 -18.15 6.00 -8.34
CA PRO A 72 -18.86 5.75 -7.11
C PRO A 72 -19.49 4.37 -7.29
N ARG A 73 -19.15 3.42 -6.40
CA ARG A 73 -19.97 2.21 -6.25
C ARG A 73 -21.40 2.74 -6.18
N PRO A 74 -22.31 2.38 -7.10
CA PRO A 74 -23.70 2.76 -6.96
C PRO A 74 -24.14 2.10 -5.66
N HIS A 75 -24.17 2.92 -4.60
CA HIS A 75 -24.88 2.74 -3.35
C HIS A 75 -25.52 1.36 -3.29
N LEU A 76 -24.78 0.40 -2.71
CA LEU A 76 -25.45 -0.78 -2.17
C LEU A 76 -26.53 -0.21 -1.26
N HIS A 77 -27.78 -0.40 -1.68
CA HIS A 77 -28.92 0.07 -0.93
C HIS A 77 -28.79 -0.54 0.46
N SER A 78 -28.60 0.34 1.45
CA SER A 78 -28.78 0.01 2.85
C SER A 78 -30.26 -0.30 3.04
N SER A 79 -30.63 -1.55 2.81
CA SER A 79 -31.92 -2.17 3.10
C SER A 79 -31.79 -3.60 2.55
N HIS A 80 -31.72 -4.66 3.33
CA HIS A 80 -32.78 -5.06 4.25
C HIS A 80 -32.23 -6.24 5.08
N LEU A 81 -31.55 -5.99 6.21
CA LEU A 81 -31.37 -7.05 7.21
C LEU A 81 -32.56 -6.97 8.18
N SER A 82 -33.72 -7.43 7.69
CA SER A 82 -34.87 -7.71 8.54
C SER A 82 -34.74 -9.12 9.10
N SER A 83 -34.86 -9.23 10.42
CA SER A 83 -35.11 -10.46 11.17
C SER A 83 -33.92 -11.39 11.35
N LEU A 84 -33.09 -11.09 12.35
CA LEU A 84 -32.59 -12.16 13.22
C LEU A 84 -33.40 -12.04 14.51
N ASP A 85 -34.24 -13.04 14.75
CA ASP A 85 -34.93 -13.28 16.01
C ASP A 85 -33.97 -13.07 17.20
N GLU A 86 -34.38 -12.19 18.11
CA GLU A 86 -33.89 -12.14 19.48
C GLU A 86 -34.54 -13.30 20.25
N PRO A 87 -33.77 -14.28 20.79
CA PRO A 87 -34.25 -15.05 21.92
C PRO A 87 -33.97 -14.24 23.18
N GLU A 88 -35.02 -13.60 23.68
CA GLU A 88 -35.14 -13.19 25.07
C GLU A 88 -34.96 -14.43 25.97
N ALA A 89 -33.98 -14.37 26.88
CA ALA A 89 -34.10 -14.70 28.31
C ALA A 89 -32.81 -15.32 28.86
N SER A 90 -32.13 -14.59 29.74
CA SER A 90 -32.13 -14.89 31.19
C SER A 90 -30.97 -14.18 31.88
N GLN A 91 -31.33 -13.29 32.79
CA GLN A 91 -30.45 -12.59 33.70
C GLN A 91 -29.85 -13.56 34.73
N SER A 92 -28.54 -13.45 34.98
CA SER A 92 -27.98 -13.70 36.32
C SER A 92 -26.70 -12.89 36.51
N GLU A 93 -26.79 -11.98 37.47
CA GLU A 93 -25.83 -11.07 38.09
C GLU A 93 -24.45 -11.68 38.41
N SER A 94 -23.37 -10.91 38.22
CA SER A 94 -22.47 -10.42 39.30
C SER A 94 -21.20 -9.74 38.75
N ASP A 95 -21.09 -8.42 38.95
CA ASP A 95 -19.84 -7.64 38.94
C ASP A 95 -19.32 -7.59 40.39
N PRO A 96 -18.00 -7.50 40.67
CA PRO A 96 -17.32 -6.19 40.56
C PRO A 96 -15.85 -6.22 40.12
N GLU A 97 -15.45 -5.26 39.29
CA GLU A 97 -14.08 -4.72 39.18
C GLU A 97 -13.71 -3.88 40.43
N PRO A 98 -12.42 -3.76 40.83
CA PRO A 98 -11.71 -2.52 40.50
C PRO A 98 -10.16 -2.61 40.31
N GLU A 99 -9.69 -1.83 39.32
CA GLU A 99 -8.50 -0.94 39.26
C GLU A 99 -7.08 -1.41 39.70
N SER A 100 -6.10 -1.52 38.77
CA SER A 100 -5.08 -0.49 38.35
C SER A 100 -3.79 -0.50 39.23
N PRO A 101 -2.58 0.05 38.86
CA PRO A 101 -2.17 0.82 37.68
C PRO A 101 -0.76 0.51 37.07
N ALA A 102 -0.45 1.26 36.00
CA ALA A 102 0.84 1.86 35.66
C ALA A 102 1.96 1.03 34.98
N SER A 103 2.12 1.29 33.68
CA SER A 103 3.43 1.42 33.04
C SER A 103 4.19 2.61 33.62
N PRO A 104 5.51 2.50 33.87
CA PRO A 104 6.39 3.61 33.62
C PRO A 104 7.51 3.21 32.66
N GLN A 105 7.69 4.07 31.66
CA GLN A 105 8.90 4.17 30.87
C GLN A 105 10.11 4.37 31.81
N ASN A 106 11.18 3.62 31.60
CA ASN A 106 12.50 4.06 32.02
C ASN A 106 13.53 3.71 30.94
N LEU A 107 13.68 4.69 30.05
CA LEU A 107 14.81 4.86 29.17
C LEU A 107 16.07 5.03 30.03
N VAL A 108 16.75 3.92 30.35
CA VAL A 108 18.09 4.01 30.94
C VAL A 108 19.07 4.23 29.80
N ILE A 109 19.34 5.51 29.50
CA ILE A 109 20.53 5.90 28.75
C ILE A 109 21.73 5.57 29.64
N VAL A 110 22.26 4.36 29.54
CA VAL A 110 23.59 4.06 30.07
C VAL A 110 24.61 4.58 29.05
N ALA A 111 24.93 5.87 29.19
CA ALA A 111 26.19 6.39 28.70
C ALA A 111 27.30 5.83 29.59
N SER A 112 27.92 4.72 29.17
CA SER A 112 29.20 4.29 29.72
C SER A 112 30.28 4.56 28.69
N TYR A 113 30.83 5.78 28.76
CA TYR A 113 32.19 6.06 28.31
C TYR A 113 33.15 5.17 29.10
N SER A 114 34.06 4.51 28.41
CA SER A 114 35.28 3.98 29.00
C SER A 114 36.45 4.30 28.08
N LEU A 115 37.52 4.69 28.76
CA LEU A 115 38.74 5.38 28.34
C LEU A 115 39.59 4.59 27.34
#